data_AF-A0A9X7ASF7-F1
#
_entry.id   AF-A0A9X7ASF7-F1
#
_cell.length_a   1.000
_cell.length_b   1.000
_cell.length_c   1.000
_cell.angle_alpha   90.00
_cell.angle_beta   90.00
_cell.angle_gamma   90.00
#
_symmetry.space_group_name_H-M   'P 1'
#
loop_
_entity.id
_entity.type
_entity.pdbx_description
1 polymer ?
#
loop_
_entity_poly.entity_id
_entity_poly.type
_entity_poly.pdbx_seq_one_letter_code
_entity_poly.pdbx_strand_id
1 'polypeptide(L)' 'MERPLYLESLSIKCFRHGAENPRVIGLVNFTPKGYEERPCFKVMYDSDGYIDYIPYSEIADNVWRLI' A
#
# COMPACT_ATOMS: atom_id res chain seq x y z
N MET A 1 -20.72 -3.29 10.28
CA MET A 1 -19.37 -2.73 10.48
C MET A 1 -18.53 -3.22 9.32
N GLU A 2 -18.00 -2.31 8.50
CA GLU A 2 -17.04 -2.67 7.46
C GLU A 2 -15.74 -3.16 8.13
N ARG A 3 -15.16 -4.24 7.62
CA ARG A 3 -13.88 -4.74 8.13
C ARG A 3 -12.75 -3.88 7.56
N PRO A 4 -11.75 -3.52 8.37
CA PRO A 4 -10.57 -2.84 7.86
C PRO A 4 -9.84 -3.74 6.86
N LEU A 5 -9.36 -3.13 5.79
CA LEU A 5 -8.61 -3.78 4.70
C LEU A 5 -7.13 -3.46 4.87
N TYR A 6 -6.26 -4.44 4.70
CA TYR A 6 -4.82 -4.26 4.82
C TYR A 6 -4.10 -4.75 3.57
N LEU A 7 -2.83 -4.36 3.43
CA LEU A 7 -1.94 -4.89 2.41
C LEU A 7 -0.81 -5.69 3.05
N GLU A 8 -0.67 -6.95 2.64
CA GLU A 8 0.47 -7.80 2.96
C GLU A 8 1.53 -7.67 1.87
N SER A 9 2.75 -7.31 2.25
CA SER A 9 3.89 -7.33 1.33
C SER A 9 4.34 -8.77 1.08
N LEU A 10 4.40 -9.18 -0.19
CA LEU A 10 4.87 -10.51 -0.60
C LEU A 10 6.37 -10.50 -0.98
N SER A 11 6.92 -9.32 -1.28
CA SER A 11 8.32 -9.15 -1.64
C SER A 11 9.16 -8.69 -0.46
N ILE A 12 10.31 -9.34 -0.24
CA ILE A 12 11.31 -8.94 0.77
C ILE A 12 11.90 -7.55 0.52
N LYS A 13 11.69 -6.99 -0.67
CA LYS A 13 12.16 -5.63 -1.04
C LYS A 13 11.15 -4.55 -0.65
N CYS A 14 9.95 -4.90 -0.24
CA CYS A 14 8.94 -3.93 0.17
C CYS A 14 9.37 -3.23 1.46
N PHE A 15 8.99 -1.95 1.55
CA PHE A 15 9.16 -1.18 2.76
C PHE A 15 8.43 -1.87 3.92
N ARG A 16 9.17 -2.13 5.01
CA ARG A 16 8.67 -2.80 6.23
C ARG A 16 8.14 -4.22 6.04
N HIS A 17 8.62 -4.93 5.02
CA HIS A 17 8.28 -6.34 4.82
C HIS A 17 8.44 -7.17 6.10
N GLY A 18 7.39 -7.89 6.48
CA GLY A 18 7.36 -8.77 7.67
C GLY A 18 7.27 -8.05 9.02
N ALA A 19 7.35 -6.72 9.05
CA ALA A 19 7.23 -5.95 10.29
C ALA A 19 5.78 -5.51 10.57
N GLU A 20 5.06 -5.07 9.54
CA GLU A 20 3.70 -4.57 9.66
C GLU A 20 2.98 -4.58 8.30
N ASN A 21 1.68 -4.88 8.31
CA ASN A 21 0.80 -4.72 7.16
C ASN A 21 0.07 -3.39 7.28
N PRO A 22 0.29 -2.42 6.38
CA PRO A 22 -0.37 -1.13 6.48
C PRO A 22 -1.86 -1.24 6.15
N ARG A 23 -2.66 -0.44 6.84
CA ARG A 23 -4.11 -0.37 6.66
C ARG A 23 -4.46 0.50 5.46
N VAL A 24 -5.35 0.02 4.61
CA VAL A 24 -5.91 0.81 3.51
C VAL A 24 -6.83 1.89 4.09
N ILE A 25 -6.52 3.15 3.78
CA ILE A 25 -7.28 4.31 4.23
C ILE A 25 -7.93 5.08 3.08
N GLY A 26 -7.66 4.69 1.83
CA GLY A 26 -8.33 5.27 0.67
C GLY A 26 -7.78 4.74 -0.66
N LEU A 27 -8.53 5.03 -1.71
CA LEU A 27 -8.19 4.76 -3.10
C LEU A 27 -8.02 6.12 -3.80
N VAL A 28 -6.84 6.41 -4.35
CA VAL A 28 -6.51 7.74 -4.88
C VAL A 28 -5.69 7.64 -6.17
N ASN A 29 -5.76 8.68 -7.00
CA ASN A 29 -4.72 8.92 -8.00
C ASN A 29 -3.58 9.70 -7.32
N PHE A 30 -2.35 9.23 -7.49
CA PHE A 30 -1.16 9.82 -6.91
C PHE A 30 -0.08 10.03 -7.98
N THR A 31 0.62 11.16 -7.90
CA THR A 31 1.70 11.54 -8.83
C THR A 31 3.03 11.59 -8.08
N PRO A 32 3.85 10.52 -8.14
CA PRO A 32 5.17 10.53 -7.56
C PRO A 32 6.08 11.55 -8.28
N LYS A 33 7.03 12.14 -7.56
CA LYS A 33 7.95 13.12 -8.14
C LYS A 33 8.77 12.48 -9.28
N GLY A 34 8.62 13.02 -10.49
CA GLY A 34 9.34 12.53 -11.68
C GLY A 34 8.64 11.38 -12.41
N TYR A 35 7.40 11.07 -12.06
CA TYR A 35 6.61 9.99 -12.65
C TYR A 35 5.21 10.46 -13.02
N GLU A 36 4.54 9.70 -13.90
CA GLU A 36 3.14 9.93 -14.25
C GLU A 36 2.18 9.56 -13.11
N GLU A 37 1.03 10.24 -13.08
CA GLU A 37 -0.09 9.96 -12.19
C GLU A 37 -0.58 8.51 -12.37
N ARG A 38 -0.89 7.84 -11.27
CA ARG A 38 -1.37 6.45 -11.28
C ARG A 38 -2.32 6.16 -10.12
N PRO A 39 -3.23 5.17 -10.27
CA PRO A 39 -4.09 4.74 -9.18
C PRO A 39 -3.30 3.96 -8.11
N CYS A 40 -3.48 4.35 -6.85
CA CYS A 40 -2.79 3.78 -5.68
C CYS A 40 -3.76 3.51 -4.53
N PHE A 41 -3.40 2.52 -3.71
CA PHE A 41 -3.88 2.40 -2.34
C PHE A 41 -3.16 3.43 -1.49
N LYS A 42 -3.90 4.35 -0.87
CA LYS A 42 -3.37 5.16 0.21
C LYS A 42 -3.43 4.33 1.47
N VAL A 43 -2.29 4.09 2.09
CA VAL A 43 -2.19 3.24 3.28
C VAL A 43 -1.54 3.97 4.45
N MET A 44 -1.82 3.51 5.66
CA MET A 44 -1.21 4.00 6.89
C MET A 44 -0.64 2.84 7.69
N TYR A 45 0.60 3.00 8.15
CA TYR A 45 1.20 2.11 9.14
C TYR A 45 0.71 2.56 10.53
N ASP A 46 0.03 1.68 11.25
CA ASP A 46 -0.58 2.01 12.55
C ASP A 46 0.50 2.16 13.65
N SER A 47 1.70 1.58 13.45
CA SER A 47 2.82 1.68 14.40
C SER A 47 3.34 3.11 14.59
N ASP A 48 3.35 3.94 13.54
CA ASP A 48 3.92 5.29 13.57
C ASP A 48 3.15 6.35 12.76
N GLY A 49 2.01 5.98 12.16
CA GLY A 49 1.19 6.87 11.36
C GLY A 49 1.77 7.22 9.99
N TYR A 50 2.83 6.52 9.54
CA TYR A 50 3.42 6.78 8.22
C TYR A 50 2.42 6.50 7.10
N ILE A 51 2.36 7.42 6.13
CA ILE A 51 1.48 7.31 4.97
C ILE A 51 2.29 6.90 3.73
N ASP A 52 1.81 5.88 3.04
CA ASP A 52 2.39 5.42 1.78
C ASP A 52 1.32 5.30 0.69
N TYR A 53 1.77 5.19 -0.57
CA TYR A 53 0.94 5.10 -1.76
C TYR A 53 1.39 3.92 -2.62
N ILE A 54 0.71 2.78 -2.48
CA ILE A 54 1.06 1.53 -3.17
C ILE A 54 0.29 1.46 -4.51
N PRO A 55 0.96 1.44 -5.67
CA PRO A 55 0.30 1.36 -6.96
C PRO A 55 -0.51 0.08 -7.13
N TYR A 56 -1.65 0.16 -7.82
CA TYR A 56 -2.47 -1.03 -8.10
C TYR A 56 -1.73 -2.09 -8.93
N SER A 57 -0.79 -1.66 -9.78
CA SER A 57 0.06 -2.57 -10.54
C SER A 57 0.84 -3.52 -9.64
N GLU A 58 1.19 -3.11 -8.41
CA GLU A 58 1.93 -3.98 -7.50
C GLU A 58 1.08 -5.13 -6.93
N ILE A 59 -0.25 -5.03 -6.96
CA ILE A 59 -1.15 -6.17 -6.71
C ILE A 59 -1.12 -7.13 -7.90
N ALA A 60 -1.22 -6.58 -9.13
CA ALA A 60 -1.20 -7.37 -10.36
C ALA A 60 0.15 -8.12 -10.53
N ASP A 61 1.24 -7.49 -10.10
CA ASP A 61 2.60 -8.04 -10.17
C ASP A 61 2.93 -8.99 -9.00
N ASN A 62 1.96 -9.32 -8.13
CA ASN A 62 2.14 -10.14 -6.93
C ASN A 62 3.21 -9.63 -5.95
N VAL A 63 3.41 -8.32 -5.88
CA VAL A 63 4.30 -7.67 -4.90
C VAL A 63 3.56 -7.44 -3.58
N TRP A 64 2.25 -7.14 -3.65
CA TRP A 64 1.37 -6.99 -2.49
C TRP A 64 0.07 -7.79 -2.65
N ARG A 65 -0.58 -8.09 -1.52
CA ARG A 65 -1.87 -8.78 -1.47
C ARG A 65 -2.82 -8.09 -0.50
N LEU A 66 -4.08 -7.97 -0.89
CA LEU A 66 -5.16 -7.54 0.00
C LEU A 66 -5.51 -8.64 1.00
N ILE A 67 -5.57 -8.30 2.28
CA ILE A 67 -5.93 -9.20 3.39
C ILE A 67 -6.93 -8.56 4.37
#